data_AF-A0A2Z5EL46-F1
#
_entry.id   AF-A0A2Z5EL46-F1
#
_cell.length_a   1.000
_cell.length_b   1.000
_cell.length_c   1.000
_cell.angle_alpha   90.00
_cell.angle_beta   90.00
_cell.angle_gamma   90.00
#
_symmetry.space_group_name_H-M   'P 1'
#
loop_
_entity.id
_entity.type
_entity.pdbx_description
1 polymer ?
#
loop_
_entity_poly.entity_id
_entity_poly.type
_entity_poly.pdbx_seq_one_letter_code
_entity_poly.pdbx_strand_id
1 'polypeptide(L)'
;MAITQKSIKLLWANAAGLCAFSDCRERLALKEAGEFASHTIGEMAHICGDKVGSNRHDPHHSAEERDGYENLILLCPTHHRMIDRRENERRFQVGMLHGLKLRHEEFIRERLMDEAYPTRQTIAREIAPLLAENHQVWLSFGPVSEIARKNPHSDSAHGAWLSERLITIVPNNRRIGQILHDAAGTLTPADHPVVAAFQLHARSYERWVADEISYEGVIRFPAAFAELIEEATRVSIQ
;
A
#
# COMPACT_ATOMS: atom_id res chain seq x y z
N MET A 1 -2.82 5.51 -40.10
CA MET A 1 -1.55 4.88 -39.72
C MET A 1 -1.89 3.87 -38.63
N ALA A 2 -0.93 3.34 -37.89
CA ALA A 2 -1.20 2.46 -36.74
C ALA A 2 -0.64 3.11 -35.49
N ILE A 3 -1.29 2.87 -34.34
CA ILE A 3 -0.81 3.34 -33.03
C ILE A 3 0.62 2.84 -32.81
N THR A 4 1.54 3.78 -32.55
CA THR A 4 2.96 3.45 -32.40
C THR A 4 3.23 2.66 -31.12
N GLN A 5 4.30 1.86 -31.09
CA GLN A 5 4.73 1.16 -29.87
C GLN A 5 5.01 2.11 -28.69
N LYS A 6 5.47 3.33 -28.96
CA LYS A 6 5.64 4.38 -27.94
C LYS A 6 4.27 4.76 -27.34
N SER A 7 3.28 5.07 -28.18
CA SER A 7 1.93 5.41 -27.74
C SER A 7 1.28 4.28 -26.93
N ILE A 8 1.42 3.02 -27.39
CA ILE A 8 0.91 1.85 -26.68
C ILE A 8 1.52 1.75 -25.28
N LYS A 9 2.85 1.85 -25.17
CA LYS A 9 3.54 1.76 -23.86
C LYS A 9 3.12 2.87 -22.91
N LEU A 10 3.05 4.11 -23.38
CA LEU A 10 2.61 5.24 -22.55
C LEU A 10 1.17 5.05 -22.07
N LEU A 11 0.26 4.67 -22.97
CA LEU A 11 -1.15 4.46 -22.66
C LEU A 11 -1.35 3.37 -21.60
N TRP A 12 -0.76 2.19 -21.82
CA TRP A 12 -0.93 1.06 -20.91
C TRP A 12 -0.25 1.29 -19.55
N ALA A 13 0.92 1.95 -19.53
CA ALA A 13 1.64 2.24 -18.28
C ALA A 13 0.90 3.28 -17.44
N ASN A 14 0.48 4.41 -18.03
CA ASN A 14 -0.19 5.49 -17.30
C ASN A 14 -1.62 5.10 -16.86
N ALA A 15 -2.26 4.17 -17.57
CA ALA A 15 -3.54 3.60 -17.15
C ALA A 15 -3.43 2.43 -16.16
N ALA A 16 -2.21 1.97 -15.83
CA ALA A 16 -1.93 0.78 -15.02
C ALA A 16 -2.67 -0.49 -15.48
N GLY A 17 -2.98 -0.60 -16.77
CA GLY A 17 -3.79 -1.70 -17.32
C GLY A 17 -5.20 -1.79 -16.72
N LEU A 18 -5.78 -0.68 -16.28
CA LEU A 18 -7.16 -0.59 -15.79
C LEU A 18 -8.03 0.22 -16.75
N CYS A 19 -9.33 -0.07 -16.79
CA CYS A 19 -10.28 0.75 -17.54
C CYS A 19 -10.37 2.16 -16.95
N ALA A 20 -10.15 3.17 -17.81
CA ALA A 20 -10.18 4.58 -17.43
C ALA A 20 -11.60 5.14 -17.21
N PHE A 21 -12.65 4.36 -17.44
CA PHE A 21 -14.02 4.81 -17.18
C PHE A 21 -14.29 4.96 -15.69
N SER A 22 -15.01 6.02 -15.32
CA SER A 22 -15.33 6.33 -13.92
C SER A 22 -16.05 5.13 -13.30
N ASP A 23 -15.60 4.73 -12.10
CA ASP A 23 -16.13 3.63 -11.30
C ASP A 23 -16.00 2.21 -11.89
N CYS A 24 -15.31 2.03 -13.03
CA CYS A 24 -15.08 0.69 -13.59
C CYS A 24 -13.85 0.01 -12.99
N ARG A 25 -12.66 0.56 -13.24
CA ARG A 25 -11.36 0.02 -12.77
C ARG A 25 -11.14 -1.47 -13.09
N GLU A 26 -11.82 -2.01 -14.08
CA GLU A 26 -11.65 -3.40 -14.52
C GLU A 26 -10.21 -3.62 -14.99
N ARG A 27 -9.63 -4.75 -14.58
CA ARG A 27 -8.28 -5.14 -14.98
C ARG A 27 -8.28 -5.63 -16.43
N LEU A 28 -7.47 -4.98 -17.27
CA LEU A 28 -7.46 -5.18 -18.72
C LEU A 28 -6.29 -6.03 -19.22
N ALA A 29 -5.29 -6.28 -18.38
CA ALA A 29 -4.21 -7.21 -18.62
C ALA A 29 -4.35 -8.39 -17.64
N LEU A 30 -4.79 -9.54 -18.15
CA LEU A 30 -5.07 -10.70 -17.33
C LEU A 30 -3.83 -11.60 -17.26
N LYS A 31 -3.29 -11.74 -16.05
CA LYS A 31 -2.26 -12.72 -15.71
C LYS A 31 -2.97 -13.95 -15.18
N GLU A 32 -2.91 -15.05 -15.95
CA GLU A 32 -3.32 -16.43 -15.63
C GLU A 32 -4.60 -16.63 -14.80
N ALA A 33 -5.63 -17.20 -15.44
CA ALA A 33 -6.64 -18.01 -14.76
C ALA A 33 -6.74 -19.35 -15.51
N GLY A 34 -6.09 -20.40 -15.00
CA GLY A 34 -6.17 -21.77 -15.56
C GLY A 34 -5.36 -21.98 -16.84
N GLU A 35 -5.94 -22.65 -17.84
CA GLU A 35 -5.27 -23.14 -19.06
C GLU A 35 -4.95 -22.05 -20.12
N PHE A 36 -5.29 -20.79 -19.87
CA PHE A 36 -5.15 -19.71 -20.86
C PHE A 36 -3.85 -18.92 -20.69
N ALA A 37 -3.21 -18.61 -21.83
CA ALA A 37 -2.08 -17.70 -21.88
C ALA A 37 -2.47 -16.28 -21.42
N SER A 38 -1.49 -15.54 -20.88
CA SER A 38 -1.67 -14.12 -20.53
C SER A 38 -2.10 -13.32 -21.76
N HIS A 39 -3.14 -12.52 -21.62
CA HIS A 39 -3.73 -11.75 -22.73
C HIS A 39 -4.32 -10.43 -22.23
N THR A 40 -4.55 -9.51 -23.17
CA THR A 40 -5.22 -8.24 -22.91
C THR A 40 -6.65 -8.27 -23.41
N ILE A 41 -7.56 -7.68 -22.64
CA ILE A 41 -8.95 -7.43 -23.03
C ILE A 41 -9.24 -5.94 -23.23
N GLY A 42 -8.28 -5.07 -22.89
CA GLY A 42 -8.41 -3.62 -23.04
C GLY A 42 -8.32 -3.15 -24.49
N GLU A 43 -9.12 -2.14 -24.81
CA GLU A 43 -9.16 -1.48 -26.12
C GLU A 43 -8.58 -0.06 -26.01
N MET A 44 -7.75 0.32 -26.99
CA MET A 44 -7.12 1.64 -27.07
C MET A 44 -8.03 2.55 -27.89
N ALA A 45 -9.00 3.17 -27.22
CA ALA A 45 -10.04 3.97 -27.85
C ALA A 45 -9.50 5.31 -28.33
N HIS A 46 -9.89 5.73 -29.53
CA HIS A 46 -9.68 7.09 -30.00
C HIS A 46 -10.69 8.05 -29.34
N ILE A 47 -10.18 9.13 -28.75
CA ILE A 47 -11.00 10.22 -28.21
C ILE A 47 -11.65 10.99 -29.37
N CYS A 48 -10.85 11.43 -30.34
CA CYS A 48 -11.31 11.90 -31.65
C CYS A 48 -11.13 10.78 -32.66
N GLY A 49 -12.23 10.31 -33.28
CA GLY A 49 -12.21 9.14 -34.14
C GLY A 49 -11.29 9.26 -35.37
N ASP A 50 -10.71 8.14 -35.77
CA ASP A 50 -9.63 8.04 -36.76
C ASP A 50 -10.08 8.30 -38.22
N LYS A 51 -11.38 8.07 -38.51
CA LYS A 51 -11.97 8.09 -39.86
C LYS A 51 -13.05 9.15 -40.01
N VAL A 52 -13.18 9.67 -41.22
CA VAL A 52 -14.32 10.52 -41.60
C VAL A 52 -15.64 9.78 -41.32
N GLY A 53 -16.53 10.40 -40.55
CA GLY A 53 -17.82 9.82 -40.15
C GLY A 53 -17.79 8.94 -38.90
N SER A 54 -16.63 8.77 -38.26
CA SER A 54 -16.54 8.26 -36.88
C SER A 54 -16.91 9.35 -35.87
N ASN A 55 -17.25 8.94 -34.64
CA ASN A 55 -17.60 9.88 -33.58
C ASN A 55 -16.43 10.83 -33.31
N ARG A 56 -16.75 12.12 -33.18
CA ARG A 56 -15.81 13.18 -32.79
C ARG A 56 -14.61 13.32 -33.75
N HIS A 57 -14.76 12.90 -35.01
CA HIS A 57 -13.70 13.04 -35.99
C HIS A 57 -13.33 14.51 -36.19
N ASP A 58 -12.06 14.87 -36.01
CA ASP A 58 -11.52 16.19 -36.31
C ASP A 58 -10.72 16.14 -37.63
N PRO A 59 -11.18 16.82 -38.70
CA PRO A 59 -10.46 16.85 -39.98
C PRO A 59 -9.10 17.58 -39.89
N HIS A 60 -8.88 18.40 -38.87
CA HIS A 60 -7.63 19.16 -38.70
C HIS A 60 -6.53 18.36 -37.99
N HIS A 61 -6.85 17.22 -37.36
CA HIS A 61 -5.84 16.36 -36.78
C HIS A 61 -4.95 15.75 -37.87
N SER A 62 -3.64 15.94 -37.71
CA SER A 62 -2.62 15.19 -38.44
C SER A 62 -2.74 13.69 -38.16
N ALA A 63 -2.13 12.87 -39.00
CA ALA A 63 -2.21 11.42 -38.83
C ALA A 63 -1.40 10.96 -37.60
N GLU A 64 -0.36 11.70 -37.21
CA GLU A 64 0.40 11.53 -35.97
C GLU A 64 -0.43 11.85 -34.72
N GLU A 65 -1.24 12.92 -34.77
CA GLU A 65 -2.14 13.29 -33.66
C GLU A 65 -3.28 12.30 -33.49
N ARG A 66 -3.82 11.76 -34.60
CA ARG A 66 -4.89 10.75 -34.56
C ARG A 66 -4.47 9.50 -33.81
N ASP A 67 -3.29 8.96 -34.11
CA ASP A 67 -2.77 7.73 -33.49
C ASP A 67 -1.84 8.00 -32.28
N GLY A 68 -1.78 9.26 -31.84
CA GLY A 68 -0.94 9.74 -30.75
C GLY A 68 -1.51 9.39 -29.38
N TYR A 69 -0.62 9.18 -28.39
CA TYR A 69 -1.01 8.91 -27.01
C TYR A 69 -2.07 9.89 -26.50
N GLU A 70 -1.92 11.19 -26.76
CA GLU A 70 -2.85 12.23 -26.29
C GLU A 70 -4.30 12.00 -26.73
N ASN A 71 -4.51 11.42 -27.92
CA ASN A 71 -5.83 11.12 -28.47
C ASN A 71 -6.36 9.72 -28.09
N LEU A 72 -5.67 8.99 -27.21
CA LEU A 72 -6.07 7.62 -26.82
C LEU A 72 -6.46 7.53 -25.34
N ILE A 73 -7.49 6.71 -25.06
CA ILE A 73 -7.93 6.33 -23.71
C ILE A 73 -8.09 4.82 -23.61
N LEU A 74 -7.62 4.22 -22.52
CA LEU A 74 -7.69 2.76 -22.33
C LEU A 74 -9.02 2.36 -21.67
N LEU A 75 -9.81 1.51 -22.33
CA LEU A 75 -11.14 1.11 -21.87
C LEU A 75 -11.34 -0.41 -21.95
N CYS A 76 -12.25 -0.95 -21.13
CA CYS A 76 -12.76 -2.31 -21.34
C CYS A 76 -13.71 -2.33 -22.56
N PRO A 77 -13.98 -3.51 -23.15
CA PRO A 77 -14.82 -3.61 -24.35
C PRO A 77 -16.22 -3.03 -24.17
N THR A 78 -16.77 -3.10 -22.95
CA THR A 78 -18.08 -2.53 -22.61
C THR A 78 -18.06 -1.01 -22.72
N HIS A 79 -17.11 -0.35 -22.07
CA HIS A 79 -17.03 1.12 -22.06
C HIS A 79 -16.55 1.68 -23.40
N HIS A 80 -15.64 0.98 -24.09
CA HIS A 80 -15.24 1.34 -25.44
C HIS A 80 -16.45 1.38 -26.40
N ARG A 81 -17.22 0.28 -26.47
CA ARG A 81 -18.44 0.22 -27.29
C ARG A 81 -19.44 1.30 -26.90
N MET A 82 -19.59 1.60 -25.62
CA MET A 82 -20.54 2.60 -25.14
C MET A 82 -20.20 4.02 -25.62
N ILE A 83 -18.92 4.43 -25.59
CA ILE A 83 -18.51 5.78 -26.03
C ILE A 83 -18.55 5.95 -27.55
N ASP A 84 -18.49 4.84 -28.29
CA ASP A 84 -18.51 4.81 -29.76
C ASP A 84 -19.90 4.61 -30.37
N ARG A 85 -20.94 4.42 -29.54
CA ARG A 85 -22.33 4.55 -30.01
C ARG A 85 -22.59 6.00 -30.43
N ARG A 86 -22.98 6.21 -31.70
CA ARG A 86 -23.33 7.53 -32.25
C ARG A 86 -24.38 8.24 -31.41
N GLU A 87 -25.33 7.48 -30.87
CA GLU A 87 -26.40 7.96 -30.01
C GLU A 87 -25.87 8.59 -28.71
N ASN A 88 -24.69 8.17 -28.26
CA ASN A 88 -24.07 8.63 -27.02
C ASN A 88 -23.03 9.74 -27.25
N GLU A 89 -22.72 10.12 -28.50
CA GLU A 89 -21.69 11.10 -28.83
C GLU A 89 -21.90 12.45 -28.12
N ARG A 90 -23.17 12.88 -27.98
CA ARG A 90 -23.52 14.11 -27.26
C ARG A 90 -23.14 14.09 -25.78
N ARG A 91 -23.11 12.90 -25.16
CA ARG A 91 -22.71 12.67 -23.76
C ARG A 91 -21.20 12.50 -23.62
N PHE A 92 -20.56 11.80 -24.56
CA PHE A 92 -19.13 11.54 -24.57
C PHE A 92 -18.44 12.47 -25.55
N GLN A 93 -18.37 13.76 -25.21
CA GLN A 93 -17.66 14.77 -26.00
C GLN A 93 -16.15 14.68 -25.76
N VAL A 94 -15.36 15.20 -26.71
CA VAL A 94 -13.89 15.19 -26.68
C VAL A 94 -13.31 15.66 -25.34
N GLY A 95 -13.71 16.85 -24.87
CA GLY A 95 -13.22 17.39 -23.60
C GLY A 95 -13.56 16.53 -22.38
N MET A 96 -14.71 15.84 -22.40
CA MET A 96 -15.10 14.94 -21.32
C MET A 96 -14.22 13.69 -21.28
N LEU A 97 -13.94 13.09 -22.44
CA LEU A 97 -13.06 11.91 -22.55
C LEU A 97 -11.60 12.25 -22.20
N HIS A 98 -11.09 13.42 -22.60
CA HIS A 98 -9.80 13.90 -22.10
C HIS A 98 -9.81 14.08 -20.58
N GLY A 99 -10.86 14.70 -20.03
CA GLY A 99 -11.00 14.83 -18.58
C GLY A 99 -11.05 13.48 -17.85
N LEU A 100 -11.68 12.47 -18.47
CA LEU A 100 -11.75 11.11 -17.95
C LEU A 100 -10.36 10.45 -17.92
N LYS A 101 -9.64 10.52 -19.04
CA LYS A 101 -8.24 10.07 -19.14
C LYS A 101 -7.37 10.73 -18.07
N LEU A 102 -7.38 12.06 -17.99
CA LEU A 102 -6.55 12.81 -17.06
C LEU A 102 -6.82 12.43 -15.61
N ARG A 103 -8.10 12.33 -15.20
CA ARG A 103 -8.46 11.92 -13.84
C ARG A 103 -8.00 10.50 -13.52
N HIS A 104 -8.08 9.58 -14.47
CA HIS A 104 -7.62 8.21 -14.28
C HIS A 104 -6.10 8.15 -14.13
N GLU A 105 -5.35 8.82 -15.02
CA GLU A 105 -3.90 8.85 -14.97
C GLU A 105 -3.39 9.52 -13.68
N GLU A 106 -4.06 10.57 -13.23
CA GLU A 106 -3.76 11.21 -11.94
C GLU A 106 -4.03 10.26 -10.77
N PHE A 107 -5.16 9.56 -10.76
CA PHE A 107 -5.48 8.54 -9.75
C PHE A 107 -4.42 7.41 -9.69
N ILE A 108 -3.91 6.98 -10.85
CA ILE A 108 -2.83 5.99 -10.93
C ILE A 108 -1.52 6.59 -10.42
N ARG A 109 -1.16 7.80 -10.89
CA ARG A 109 0.04 8.50 -10.49
C ARG A 109 0.09 8.70 -8.99
N GLU A 110 -0.99 9.16 -8.37
CA GLU A 110 -1.10 9.33 -6.92
C GLU A 110 -0.83 8.02 -6.19
N ARG A 111 -1.34 6.88 -6.67
CA ARG A 111 -1.17 5.55 -6.03
C ARG A 111 0.21 4.93 -6.24
N LEU A 112 0.83 5.20 -7.38
CA LEU A 112 2.16 4.69 -7.71
C LEU A 112 3.28 5.57 -7.14
N MET A 113 3.02 6.86 -7.00
CA MET A 113 3.90 7.84 -6.37
C MET A 113 3.61 7.97 -4.87
N ASP A 114 2.64 7.21 -4.33
CA ASP A 114 2.43 7.01 -2.89
C ASP A 114 3.55 6.13 -2.30
N GLU A 115 4.80 6.51 -2.54
CA GLU A 115 5.72 6.60 -1.41
C GLU A 115 5.24 7.80 -0.59
N ALA A 116 4.14 7.63 0.17
CA ALA A 116 3.82 8.56 1.22
C ALA A 116 5.08 8.66 2.09
N TYR A 117 5.71 9.84 2.13
CA TYR A 117 6.77 10.08 3.09
C TYR A 117 6.28 9.58 4.44
N PRO A 118 7.03 8.71 5.15
CA PRO A 118 6.60 8.21 6.43
C PRO A 118 6.20 9.43 7.27
N THR A 119 4.98 9.42 7.79
CA THR A 119 4.50 10.42 8.73
C THR A 119 4.52 9.78 10.11
N ARG A 120 4.58 10.60 11.16
CA ARG A 120 4.44 10.08 12.54
C ARG A 120 3.22 9.17 12.70
N GLN A 121 2.12 9.50 12.03
CA GLN A 121 0.90 8.71 12.08
C GLN A 121 0.99 7.38 11.32
N THR A 122 1.56 7.36 10.10
CA THR A 122 1.68 6.12 9.33
C THR A 122 2.66 5.15 10.01
N ILE A 123 3.79 5.67 10.51
CA ILE A 123 4.74 4.90 11.33
C ILE A 123 4.03 4.31 12.56
N ALA A 124 3.26 5.12 13.28
CA ALA A 124 2.57 4.66 14.49
C ALA A 124 1.50 3.61 14.17
N ARG A 125 0.78 3.73 13.05
CA ARG A 125 -0.20 2.73 12.59
C ARG A 125 0.44 1.40 12.19
N GLU A 126 1.69 1.41 11.72
CA GLU A 126 2.44 0.17 11.46
C GLU A 126 2.97 -0.48 12.75
N ILE A 127 3.40 0.32 13.72
CA ILE A 127 3.95 -0.18 15.00
C ILE A 127 2.85 -0.67 15.96
N ALA A 128 1.71 0.02 16.02
CA ALA A 128 0.63 -0.27 16.95
C ALA A 128 0.15 -1.74 16.95
N PRO A 129 -0.12 -2.40 15.81
CA PRO A 129 -0.53 -3.80 15.81
C PRO A 129 0.55 -4.74 16.36
N LEU A 130 1.84 -4.46 16.11
CA LEU A 130 2.95 -5.25 16.64
C LEU A 130 3.06 -5.13 18.17
N LEU A 131 2.86 -3.93 18.70
CA LEU A 131 2.81 -3.71 20.15
C LEU A 131 1.59 -4.37 20.79
N ALA A 132 0.43 -4.31 20.14
CA ALA A 132 -0.79 -4.95 20.63
C ALA A 132 -0.64 -6.48 20.69
N GLU A 133 -0.04 -7.08 19.66
CA GLU A 133 0.25 -8.51 19.63
C GLU A 133 1.25 -8.91 20.73
N ASN A 134 2.33 -8.14 20.90
CA ASN A 134 3.30 -8.35 21.98
C ASN A 134 2.64 -8.29 23.36
N HIS A 135 1.81 -7.27 23.58
CA HIS A 135 1.07 -7.09 24.82
C HIS A 135 0.17 -8.30 25.08
N GLN A 136 -0.54 -8.77 24.06
CA GLN A 136 -1.48 -9.87 24.27
C GLN A 136 -0.78 -11.21 24.55
N VAL A 137 0.36 -11.47 23.92
CA VAL A 137 1.22 -12.61 24.28
C VAL A 137 1.70 -12.50 25.73
N TRP A 138 2.15 -11.32 26.14
CA TRP A 138 2.59 -11.08 27.52
C TRP A 138 1.47 -11.34 28.55
N LEU A 139 0.24 -10.88 28.29
CA LEU A 139 -0.90 -11.12 29.18
C LEU A 139 -1.32 -12.60 29.22
N SER A 140 -1.25 -13.29 28.08
CA SER A 140 -1.75 -14.66 27.95
C SER A 140 -0.75 -15.69 28.48
N PHE A 141 0.54 -15.50 28.24
CA PHE A 141 1.58 -16.49 28.53
C PHE A 141 2.68 -15.99 29.47
N GLY A 142 2.83 -14.68 29.63
CA GLY A 142 3.91 -14.10 30.43
C GLY A 142 3.86 -14.47 31.92
N PRO A 143 4.89 -14.09 32.70
CA PRO A 143 5.01 -14.46 34.11
C PRO A 143 3.86 -13.99 35.00
N VAL A 144 3.12 -12.98 34.56
CA VAL A 144 1.97 -12.40 35.27
C VAL A 144 0.62 -12.86 34.73
N SER A 145 0.61 -13.75 33.72
CA SER A 145 -0.59 -14.32 33.12
C SER A 145 -1.40 -15.15 34.13
N GLU A 146 -2.68 -15.35 33.83
CA GLU A 146 -3.54 -16.21 34.64
C GLU A 146 -3.01 -17.64 34.71
N ILE A 147 -2.48 -18.16 33.59
CA ILE A 147 -1.89 -19.50 33.49
C ILE A 147 -0.69 -19.63 34.44
N ALA A 148 0.23 -18.66 34.41
CA ALA A 148 1.42 -18.65 35.26
C ALA A 148 1.05 -18.49 36.75
N ARG A 149 0.08 -17.65 37.09
CA ARG A 149 -0.39 -17.45 38.48
C ARG A 149 -1.05 -18.71 39.04
N LYS A 150 -1.86 -19.41 38.23
CA LYS A 150 -2.51 -20.66 38.63
C LYS A 150 -1.52 -21.82 38.74
N ASN A 151 -0.45 -21.81 37.94
CA ASN A 151 0.50 -22.91 37.82
C ASN A 151 1.97 -22.44 37.88
N PRO A 152 2.45 -21.90 39.01
CA PRO A 152 3.76 -21.22 39.10
C PRO A 152 4.97 -22.13 38.88
N HIS A 153 4.80 -23.45 38.99
CA HIS A 153 5.85 -24.46 38.78
C HIS A 153 5.56 -25.39 37.59
N SER A 154 4.72 -24.96 36.65
CA SER A 154 4.41 -25.76 35.46
C SER A 154 5.43 -25.57 34.36
N ASP A 155 6.18 -26.63 34.05
CA ASP A 155 7.11 -26.66 32.92
C ASP A 155 6.41 -26.41 31.58
N SER A 156 5.15 -26.83 31.44
CA SER A 156 4.35 -26.60 30.24
C SER A 156 3.97 -25.12 30.08
N ALA A 157 3.53 -24.46 31.16
CA ALA A 157 3.25 -23.02 31.13
C ALA A 157 4.53 -22.21 30.87
N HIS A 158 5.64 -22.60 31.49
CA HIS A 158 6.93 -22.00 31.25
C HIS A 158 7.41 -22.19 29.80
N GLY A 159 7.30 -23.41 29.26
CA GLY A 159 7.65 -23.72 27.88
C GLY A 159 6.81 -22.94 26.86
N ALA A 160 5.50 -22.78 27.10
CA ALA A 160 4.64 -21.95 26.27
C ALA A 160 5.12 -20.49 26.25
N TRP A 161 5.44 -19.92 27.42
CA TRP A 161 6.02 -18.57 27.51
C TRP A 161 7.33 -18.43 26.73
N LEU A 162 8.25 -19.40 26.87
CA LEU A 162 9.52 -19.40 26.17
C LEU A 162 9.35 -19.46 24.65
N SER A 163 8.35 -20.20 24.17
CA SER A 163 8.04 -20.31 22.74
C SER A 163 7.44 -19.02 22.19
N GLU A 164 6.39 -18.50 22.83
CA GLU A 164 5.65 -17.33 22.37
C GLU A 164 6.52 -16.06 22.31
N ARG A 165 7.43 -15.86 23.28
CA ARG A 165 8.37 -14.73 23.24
C ARG A 165 9.34 -14.81 22.05
N LEU A 166 9.70 -16.01 21.60
CA LEU A 166 10.63 -16.23 20.48
C LEU A 166 9.96 -16.06 19.11
N ILE A 167 8.69 -16.46 18.98
CA ILE A 167 7.96 -16.40 17.70
C ILE A 167 7.23 -15.07 17.49
N THR A 168 6.88 -14.34 18.56
CA THR A 168 6.12 -13.09 18.48
C THR A 168 6.92 -11.89 18.99
N ILE A 169 7.25 -11.85 20.29
CA ILE A 169 7.78 -10.63 20.92
C ILE A 169 9.13 -10.20 20.31
N VAL A 170 10.08 -11.13 20.18
CA VAL A 170 11.41 -10.82 19.62
C VAL A 170 11.31 -10.40 18.15
N PRO A 171 10.65 -11.14 17.24
CA PRO A 171 10.46 -10.71 15.85
C PRO A 171 9.76 -9.36 15.72
N ASN A 172 8.71 -9.10 16.50
CA ASN A 172 7.99 -7.83 16.49
C ASN A 172 8.88 -6.68 16.98
N ASN A 173 9.65 -6.87 18.07
CA ASN A 173 10.59 -5.86 18.54
C ASN A 173 11.65 -5.51 17.46
N ARG A 174 12.18 -6.52 16.76
CA ARG A 174 13.09 -6.29 15.61
C ARG A 174 12.40 -5.52 14.49
N ARG A 175 11.17 -5.89 14.14
CA ARG A 175 10.39 -5.21 13.09
C ARG A 175 10.11 -3.76 13.44
N ILE A 176 9.71 -3.47 14.68
CA ILE A 176 9.53 -2.10 15.18
C ILE A 176 10.86 -1.33 15.10
N GLY A 177 11.97 -1.95 15.49
CA GLY A 177 13.31 -1.36 15.37
C GLY A 177 13.65 -0.98 13.92
N GLN A 178 13.33 -1.85 12.95
CA GLN A 178 13.54 -1.57 11.53
C GLN A 178 12.66 -0.43 11.03
N ILE A 179 11.37 -0.42 11.38
CA ILE A 179 10.44 0.66 11.01
C ILE A 179 10.96 2.02 11.52
N LEU A 180 11.42 2.07 12.78
CA LEU A 180 11.98 3.29 13.37
C LEU A 180 13.30 3.72 12.73
N HIS A 181 14.12 2.77 12.30
CA HIS A 181 15.36 3.05 11.57
C HIS A 181 15.07 3.65 10.20
N ASP A 182 14.18 3.02 9.42
CA ASP A 182 13.81 3.47 8.08
C ASP A 182 13.12 4.84 8.12
N ALA A 183 12.39 5.11 9.20
CA ALA A 183 11.69 6.37 9.41
C ALA A 183 12.49 7.46 10.16
N ALA A 184 13.80 7.27 10.37
CA ALA A 184 14.61 8.19 11.18
C ALA A 184 14.53 9.66 10.72
N GLY A 185 14.38 9.90 9.42
CA GLY A 185 14.21 11.26 8.85
C GLY A 185 12.88 11.93 9.17
N THR A 186 11.90 11.20 9.71
CA THR A 186 10.56 11.71 10.10
C THR A 186 10.47 12.03 11.59
N LEU A 187 11.37 11.48 12.39
CA LEU A 187 11.37 11.66 13.84
C LEU A 187 11.81 13.09 14.20
N THR A 188 11.15 13.64 15.22
CA THR A 188 11.51 14.93 15.79
C THR A 188 12.56 14.75 16.89
N PRO A 189 13.32 15.79 17.26
CA PRO A 189 14.26 15.72 18.39
C PRO A 189 13.63 15.27 19.72
N ALA A 190 12.32 15.50 19.91
CA ALA A 190 11.58 15.06 21.08
C ALA A 190 11.33 13.55 21.11
N ASP A 191 11.29 12.89 19.94
CA ASP A 191 11.03 11.44 19.84
C ASP A 191 12.32 10.63 20.12
N HIS A 192 13.50 11.21 19.87
CA HIS A 192 14.77 10.50 19.92
C HIS A 192 15.05 9.78 21.25
N PRO A 193 14.86 10.39 22.45
CA PRO A 193 15.10 9.71 23.71
C PRO A 193 14.15 8.53 23.94
N VAL A 194 12.89 8.68 23.52
CA VAL A 194 11.85 7.66 23.68
C VAL A 194 12.12 6.47 22.76
N VAL A 195 12.49 6.74 21.50
CA VAL A 195 12.90 5.73 20.52
C VAL A 195 14.17 5.00 20.96
N ALA A 196 15.18 5.73 21.45
CA ALA A 196 16.41 5.13 21.96
C ALA A 196 16.16 4.22 23.16
N ALA A 197 15.25 4.61 24.07
CA ALA A 197 14.84 3.78 25.20
C ALA A 197 14.18 2.47 24.74
N PHE A 198 13.29 2.52 23.73
CA PHE A 198 12.68 1.32 23.17
C PHE A 198 13.73 0.41 22.51
N GLN A 199 14.64 0.97 21.70
CA GLN A 199 15.70 0.19 21.07
C GLN A 199 16.62 -0.49 22.09
N LEU A 200 16.92 0.19 23.20
CA LEU A 200 17.71 -0.39 24.29
C LEU A 200 16.94 -1.51 25.01
N HIS A 201 15.65 -1.31 25.27
CA HIS A 201 14.75 -2.36 25.76
C HIS A 201 14.77 -3.59 24.83
N ALA A 202 14.46 -3.41 23.54
CA ALA A 202 14.40 -4.47 22.56
C ALA A 202 15.70 -5.28 22.49
N ARG A 203 16.85 -4.61 22.40
CA ARG A 203 18.17 -5.28 22.37
C ARG A 203 18.46 -6.03 23.67
N SER A 204 18.24 -5.42 24.83
CA SER A 204 18.50 -6.10 26.12
C SER A 204 17.59 -7.30 26.33
N TYR A 205 16.31 -7.18 25.95
CA TYR A 205 15.34 -8.26 26.05
C TYR A 205 15.72 -9.43 25.15
N GLU A 206 16.09 -9.16 23.90
CA GLU A 206 16.52 -10.18 22.95
C GLU A 206 17.79 -10.90 23.41
N ARG A 207 18.79 -10.18 23.92
CA ARG A 207 20.01 -10.77 24.50
C ARG A 207 19.71 -11.66 25.69
N TRP A 208 18.75 -11.29 26.53
CA TRP A 208 18.30 -12.14 27.63
C TRP A 208 17.56 -13.39 27.14
N VAL A 209 16.72 -13.25 26.11
CA VAL A 209 16.03 -14.39 25.48
C VAL A 209 17.03 -15.36 24.84
N ALA A 210 18.17 -14.86 24.36
CA ALA A 210 19.28 -15.63 23.81
C ALA A 210 20.30 -16.10 24.88
N ASP A 211 19.98 -15.95 26.18
CA ASP A 211 20.82 -16.34 27.31
C ASP A 211 22.22 -15.68 27.35
N GLU A 212 22.40 -14.53 26.66
CA GLU A 212 23.66 -13.78 26.66
C GLU A 212 23.85 -12.91 27.90
N ILE A 213 22.74 -12.56 28.58
CA ILE A 213 22.73 -11.74 29.79
C ILE A 213 21.74 -12.30 30.82
N SER A 214 21.97 -11.99 32.10
CA SER A 214 21.01 -12.32 33.16
C SER A 214 19.77 -11.42 33.10
N TYR A 215 18.73 -11.82 33.83
CA TYR A 215 17.50 -11.03 33.94
C TYR A 215 17.75 -9.63 34.54
N GLU A 216 18.75 -9.44 35.41
CA GLU A 216 19.10 -8.10 35.94
C GLU A 216 19.59 -7.13 34.84
N GLY A 217 20.11 -7.66 33.73
CA GLY A 217 20.54 -6.88 32.58
C GLY A 217 19.41 -6.44 31.64
N VAL A 218 18.17 -6.89 31.87
CA VAL A 218 17.02 -6.57 31.01
C VAL A 218 16.49 -5.17 31.33
N ILE A 219 16.50 -4.30 30.32
CA ILE A 219 15.84 -2.99 30.40
C ILE A 219 14.34 -3.19 30.19
N ARG A 220 13.52 -2.58 31.06
CA ARG A 220 12.06 -2.69 30.97
C ARG A 220 11.51 -1.92 29.78
N PHE A 221 10.36 -2.36 29.29
CA PHE A 221 9.64 -1.68 28.22
C PHE A 221 9.29 -0.23 28.66
N PRO A 222 9.63 0.79 27.85
CA PRO A 222 9.40 2.19 28.21
C PRO A 222 7.93 2.59 27.98
N ALA A 223 7.21 2.95 29.05
CA ALA A 223 5.82 3.39 28.96
C ALA A 223 5.63 4.59 28.00
N ALA A 224 6.56 5.55 28.03
CA ALA A 224 6.57 6.71 27.13
C ALA A 224 6.58 6.33 25.64
N PHE A 225 7.12 5.15 25.27
CA PHE A 225 7.08 4.70 23.88
C PHE A 225 5.69 4.20 23.48
N ALA A 226 4.99 3.47 24.35
CA ALA A 226 3.60 3.11 24.09
C ALA A 226 2.71 4.35 23.98
N GLU A 227 2.88 5.32 24.90
CA GLU A 227 2.16 6.60 24.87
C GLU A 227 2.40 7.37 23.56
N LEU A 228 3.67 7.45 23.12
CA LEU A 228 4.05 8.09 21.84
C LEU A 228 3.31 7.46 20.64
N ILE A 229 3.26 6.13 20.58
CA ILE A 229 2.59 5.41 19.47
C ILE A 229 1.07 5.58 19.57
N GLU A 230 0.49 5.48 20.76
CA GLU A 230 -0.95 5.69 20.97
C GLU A 230 -1.39 7.11 20.61
N GLU A 231 -0.63 8.13 21.00
CA GLU A 231 -0.93 9.52 20.65
C GLU A 231 -0.87 9.73 19.12
N ALA A 232 0.20 9.25 18.49
CA ALA A 232 0.41 9.40 17.06
C ALA A 232 -0.63 8.65 16.20
N THR A 233 -1.22 7.56 16.70
CA THR A 233 -2.32 6.86 16.00
C THR A 233 -3.65 7.61 16.06
N ARG A 234 -3.92 8.36 17.14
CA ARG A 234 -5.19 9.07 17.38
C ARG A 234 -5.38 10.35 16.54
N VAL A 235 -4.33 10.87 15.91
CA VAL A 235 -4.40 12.14 15.13
C VAL A 235 -5.21 11.96 13.84
N SER A 236 -6.54 12.04 13.87
CA SER A 236 -7.38 12.05 12.65
C SER A 236 -8.07 13.40 12.47
N ILE A 237 -7.67 14.10 11.40
CA ILE A 237 -8.36 15.18 10.66
C ILE A 237 -8.80 16.40 11.51
N GLN A 238 -8.00 17.46 11.46
CA GLN A 238 -8.52 18.84 11.40
C GLN A 238 -8.60 19.27 9.94
#